data_AF-A0A1E7FRK1-F1
#
_entry.id   AF-A0A1E7FRK1-F1
#
_cell.length_a   1.000
_cell.length_b   1.000
_cell.length_c   1.000
_cell.angle_alpha   90.00
_cell.angle_beta   90.00
_cell.angle_gamma   90.00
#
_symmetry.space_group_name_H-M   'P 1'
#
loop_
_entity.id
_entity.type
_entity.pdbx_description
1 polymer ?
#
loop_
_entity_poly.entity_id
_entity_poly.type
_entity_poly.pdbx_seq_one_letter_code
_entity_poly.pdbx_strand_id
1 'polypeptide(L)'
;MSTIYLVTGGARSGKSGYAQHLCEYLSPKPIYLATSKVFDNDEDFAKRVLKHQEERGEEWTTIEEHLEPSKHLEKLKGQVVMVDCLTLWLTNWMMKEGLFSLDGTKTEETADSGVQDASERALKKIEQEFDKLTEPWNCTFVFVTNELGSGTHPHDHTSRKFVDAQGWFAQYVAKRSKYVIHMVCGCPNVLKGPPSAPGPFSPTLSLAVSNSGGLASPTIDEANRADMLNHYLSKRDIAMDPKGYFKLKIDTEKNVIQASYHSCIINEKGDFFDLDGNRLHCHGKSPEPIKVWSARTAKELTMQVLEHWEMAAKVVSVGHGSYLGREAQKAETALYSGKTYRQD
;
A
#
# COMPACT_ATOMS: atom_id res chain seq x y z
N MET A 1 18.18 9.82 11.99
CA MET A 1 18.37 8.94 10.81
C MET A 1 17.01 8.62 10.27
N SER A 2 16.83 8.78 8.96
CA SER A 2 15.58 8.45 8.29
C SER A 2 15.25 6.96 8.39
N THR A 3 13.97 6.61 8.42
CA THR A 3 13.52 5.23 8.27
C THR A 3 13.30 4.95 6.79
N ILE A 4 13.92 3.89 6.26
CA ILE A 4 13.88 3.58 4.84
C ILE A 4 13.20 2.23 4.61
N TYR A 5 12.18 2.23 3.75
CA TYR A 5 11.53 1.06 3.18
C TYR A 5 11.92 0.96 1.70
N LEU A 6 12.33 -0.22 1.26
CA LEU A 6 12.54 -0.54 -0.14
C LEU A 6 11.50 -1.54 -0.60
N VAL A 7 10.67 -1.16 -1.57
CA VAL A 7 9.68 -2.02 -2.22
C VAL A 7 10.17 -2.35 -3.63
N THR A 8 10.56 -3.61 -3.84
CA THR A 8 11.07 -4.12 -5.12
C THR A 8 10.10 -5.13 -5.74
N GLY A 9 10.20 -5.36 -7.05
CA GLY A 9 9.48 -6.43 -7.74
C GLY A 9 9.35 -6.20 -9.24
N GLY A 10 8.87 -7.22 -9.94
CA GLY A 10 8.70 -7.16 -11.40
C GLY A 10 7.73 -6.08 -11.89
N ALA A 11 7.62 -5.95 -13.21
CA ALA A 11 6.56 -5.15 -13.82
C ALA A 11 5.19 -5.72 -13.43
N ARG A 12 4.24 -4.84 -13.09
CA ARG A 12 2.86 -5.21 -12.68
C ARG A 12 2.77 -6.18 -11.49
N SER A 13 3.78 -6.22 -10.62
CA SER A 13 3.78 -7.07 -9.42
C SER A 13 2.93 -6.54 -8.25
N GLY A 14 2.33 -5.35 -8.36
CA GLY A 14 1.60 -4.67 -7.30
C GLY A 14 2.42 -3.74 -6.41
N LYS A 15 3.72 -3.55 -6.70
CA LYS A 15 4.64 -2.76 -5.86
C LYS A 15 4.24 -1.30 -5.63
N SER A 16 3.79 -0.59 -6.67
CA SER A 16 3.40 0.82 -6.53
C SER A 16 2.17 0.98 -5.64
N GLY A 17 1.14 0.12 -5.83
CA GLY A 17 -0.05 0.12 -4.97
C GLY A 17 0.26 -0.28 -3.52
N TYR A 18 1.16 -1.25 -3.31
CA TYR A 18 1.61 -1.59 -1.96
C TYR A 18 2.36 -0.42 -1.30
N ALA A 19 3.28 0.21 -2.01
CA ALA A 19 4.03 1.37 -1.52
C ALA A 19 3.13 2.56 -1.21
N GLN A 20 2.12 2.82 -2.05
CA GLN A 20 1.12 3.87 -1.81
C GLN A 20 0.35 3.62 -0.52
N HIS A 21 -0.24 2.43 -0.36
CA HIS A 21 -0.97 2.07 0.87
C HIS A 21 -0.08 2.13 2.11
N LEU A 22 1.20 1.74 2.00
CA LEU A 22 2.15 1.85 3.09
C LEU A 22 2.37 3.31 3.48
N CYS A 23 2.45 4.23 2.51
CA CYS A 23 2.59 5.66 2.80
C CYS A 23 1.34 6.25 3.46
N GLU A 24 0.15 5.90 2.97
CA GLU A 24 -1.14 6.32 3.54
C GLU A 24 -1.34 5.79 4.97
N TYR A 25 -0.82 4.59 5.26
CA TYR A 25 -0.81 4.04 6.61
C TYR A 25 0.12 4.81 7.54
N LEU A 26 1.30 5.21 7.06
CA LEU A 26 2.32 5.89 7.86
C LEU A 26 2.05 7.39 8.05
N SER A 27 1.31 8.03 7.14
CA SER A 27 0.96 9.44 7.22
C SER A 27 -0.38 9.73 6.54
N PRO A 28 -1.23 10.59 7.12
CA PRO A 28 -2.44 11.07 6.46
C PRO A 28 -2.13 11.98 5.25
N LYS A 29 -0.93 12.57 5.16
CA LYS A 29 -0.52 13.50 4.10
C LYS A 29 0.85 13.14 3.53
N PRO A 30 0.98 12.02 2.80
CA PRO A 30 2.25 11.60 2.23
C PRO A 30 2.66 12.46 1.03
N ILE A 31 3.97 12.54 0.79
CA ILE A 31 4.55 13.20 -0.38
C ILE A 31 4.89 12.15 -1.43
N TYR A 32 4.46 12.37 -2.67
CA TYR A 32 4.92 11.62 -3.83
C TYR A 32 6.07 12.38 -4.51
N LEU A 33 7.25 11.77 -4.56
CA LEU A 33 8.41 12.28 -5.25
C LEU A 33 8.64 11.50 -6.55
N ALA A 34 8.29 12.14 -7.67
CA ALA A 34 8.36 11.55 -9.00
C ALA A 34 9.76 11.75 -9.59
N THR A 35 10.50 10.64 -9.74
CA THR A 35 11.82 10.68 -10.40
C THR A 35 11.71 10.41 -11.90
N SER A 36 10.57 9.93 -12.40
CA SER A 36 10.36 9.68 -13.82
C SER A 36 10.17 10.96 -14.62
N LYS A 37 10.80 11.03 -15.80
CA LYS A 37 10.38 11.93 -16.87
C LYS A 37 9.28 11.28 -17.70
N VAL A 38 8.20 11.99 -17.98
CA VAL A 38 7.27 11.59 -19.04
C VAL A 38 7.95 11.94 -20.37
N PHE A 39 8.19 10.95 -21.21
CA PHE A 39 8.72 11.17 -22.55
C PHE A 39 7.56 11.33 -23.53
N ASP A 40 7.64 12.32 -24.43
CA ASP A 40 6.56 12.70 -25.35
C ASP A 40 6.11 11.56 -26.30
N ASN A 41 6.90 10.49 -26.39
CA ASN A 41 6.69 9.34 -27.26
C ASN A 41 6.14 8.08 -26.54
N ASP A 42 5.77 8.16 -25.25
CA ASP A 42 5.18 7.04 -24.50
C ASP A 42 3.79 7.40 -23.94
N GLU A 43 2.79 7.41 -24.82
CA GLU A 43 1.39 7.69 -24.45
C GLU A 43 0.85 6.71 -23.39
N ASP A 44 1.31 5.46 -23.38
CA ASP A 44 0.88 4.45 -22.42
C ASP A 44 1.46 4.75 -21.03
N PHE A 45 2.68 5.27 -20.94
CA PHE A 45 3.26 5.75 -19.69
C PHE A 45 2.57 7.04 -19.22
N ALA A 46 2.30 7.98 -20.13
CA ALA A 46 1.56 9.20 -19.81
C ALA A 46 0.16 8.91 -19.22
N LYS A 47 -0.61 8.00 -19.84
CA LYS A 47 -1.91 7.55 -19.32
C LYS A 47 -1.80 6.91 -17.93
N ARG A 48 -0.73 6.15 -17.68
CA ARG A 48 -0.47 5.54 -16.36
C ARG A 48 -0.14 6.57 -15.30
N VAL A 49 0.65 7.59 -15.64
CA VAL A 49 0.97 8.71 -14.73
C VAL A 49 -0.30 9.46 -14.36
N LEU A 50 -1.14 9.80 -15.34
CA LEU A 50 -2.42 10.48 -15.11
C LEU A 50 -3.34 9.66 -14.20
N LYS A 51 -3.53 8.37 -14.50
CA LYS A 51 -4.33 7.48 -13.65
C LYS A 51 -3.79 7.42 -12.21
N HIS A 52 -2.48 7.34 -12.04
CA HIS A 52 -1.88 7.33 -10.71
C HIS A 52 -1.97 8.68 -9.99
N GLN A 53 -1.98 9.80 -10.71
CA GLN A 53 -2.27 11.11 -10.13
C GLN A 53 -3.74 11.21 -9.70
N GLU A 54 -4.68 10.70 -10.50
CA GLU A 54 -6.11 10.65 -10.16
C GLU A 54 -6.42 9.72 -8.96
N GLU A 55 -5.72 8.59 -8.86
CA GLU A 55 -5.82 7.66 -7.73
C GLU A 55 -5.27 8.26 -6.42
N ARG A 56 -4.42 9.29 -6.50
CA ARG A 56 -3.89 10.01 -5.35
C ARG A 56 -4.82 11.19 -5.05
N GLY A 57 -5.65 11.04 -4.03
CA GLY A 57 -6.56 12.10 -3.58
C GLY A 57 -5.83 13.36 -3.08
N GLU A 58 -6.60 14.39 -2.70
CA GLU A 58 -6.11 15.72 -2.28
C GLU A 58 -5.12 15.71 -1.10
N GLU A 59 -5.04 14.60 -0.38
CA GLU A 59 -4.11 14.40 0.74
C GLU A 59 -2.65 14.24 0.29
N TRP A 60 -2.40 13.91 -0.99
CA TRP A 60 -1.05 13.74 -1.53
C TRP A 60 -0.46 15.05 -2.03
N THR A 61 0.80 15.32 -1.66
CA THR A 61 1.59 16.39 -2.28
C THR A 61 2.55 15.79 -3.30
N THR A 62 2.52 16.24 -4.55
CA THR A 62 3.43 15.78 -5.61
C THR A 62 4.61 16.73 -5.80
N ILE A 63 5.82 16.18 -5.86
CA ILE A 63 7.06 16.88 -6.21
C ILE A 63 7.71 16.14 -7.38
N GLU A 64 7.95 16.83 -8.48
CA GLU A 64 8.64 16.30 -9.64
C GLU A 64 10.10 16.76 -9.61
N GLU A 65 11.02 15.82 -9.37
CA GLU A 65 12.46 16.08 -9.42
C GLU A 65 13.19 14.79 -9.80
N HIS A 66 13.90 14.85 -10.92
CA HIS A 66 14.29 13.68 -11.69
C HIS A 66 15.75 13.29 -11.50
N LEU A 67 16.58 14.20 -10.97
CA LEU A 67 18.01 14.00 -10.80
C LEU A 67 18.44 14.27 -9.36
N GLU A 68 18.01 15.41 -8.79
CA GLU A 68 18.52 15.91 -7.51
C GLU A 68 17.40 16.14 -6.46
N PRO A 69 16.66 15.08 -6.04
CA PRO A 69 15.60 15.18 -5.04
C PRO A 69 16.01 15.88 -3.73
N SER A 70 17.29 15.86 -3.36
CA SER A 70 17.79 16.51 -2.15
C SER A 70 17.60 18.03 -2.15
N LYS A 71 17.36 18.67 -3.30
CA LYS A 71 17.00 20.10 -3.36
C LYS A 71 15.70 20.43 -2.62
N HIS A 72 14.86 19.43 -2.39
CA HIS A 72 13.56 19.60 -1.73
C HIS A 72 13.57 19.21 -0.25
N LEU A 73 14.73 18.96 0.38
CA LEU A 73 14.83 18.48 1.77
C LEU A 73 13.97 19.25 2.78
N GLU A 74 13.89 20.58 2.68
CA GLU A 74 13.06 21.39 3.57
C GLU A 74 11.56 21.03 3.51
N LYS A 75 11.06 20.68 2.31
CA LYS A 75 9.67 20.22 2.13
C LYS A 75 9.46 18.79 2.63
N LEU A 76 10.50 17.97 2.61
CA LEU A 76 10.44 16.56 2.99
C LEU A 76 10.58 16.34 4.49
N LYS A 77 11.08 17.33 5.23
CA LYS A 77 11.42 17.23 6.65
C LYS A 77 10.25 16.72 7.50
N GLY A 78 10.46 15.58 8.14
CA GLY A 78 9.48 14.95 9.04
C GLY A 78 8.30 14.29 8.31
N GLN A 79 8.35 14.19 6.98
CA GLN A 79 7.28 13.64 6.17
C GLN A 79 7.51 12.16 5.83
N VAL A 80 6.44 11.51 5.39
CA VAL A 80 6.49 10.22 4.70
C VAL A 80 6.56 10.50 3.20
N VAL A 81 7.60 10.00 2.55
CA VAL A 81 7.92 10.31 1.15
C VAL A 81 7.99 9.02 0.35
N MET A 82 7.09 8.85 -0.61
CA MET A 82 7.16 7.80 -1.62
C MET A 82 8.05 8.28 -2.76
N VAL A 83 9.10 7.53 -3.10
CA VAL A 83 9.99 7.83 -4.22
C VAL A 83 9.82 6.77 -5.30
N ASP A 84 9.28 7.17 -6.45
CA ASP A 84 8.89 6.28 -7.54
C ASP A 84 9.48 6.78 -8.87
N CYS A 85 10.44 6.07 -9.49
CA CYS A 85 11.15 4.90 -8.98
C CYS A 85 12.67 5.04 -9.10
N LEU A 86 13.40 4.25 -8.30
CA LEU A 86 14.86 4.15 -8.37
C LEU A 86 15.35 3.76 -9.78
N THR A 87 14.58 2.92 -10.48
CA THR A 87 14.92 2.46 -11.83
C THR A 87 14.98 3.62 -12.82
N LEU A 88 13.94 4.46 -12.86
CA LEU A 88 13.91 5.62 -13.76
C LEU A 88 14.83 6.75 -13.28
N TRP A 89 15.06 6.85 -11.97
CA TRP A 89 16.05 7.78 -11.44
C TRP A 89 17.47 7.44 -11.94
N LEU A 90 17.83 6.16 -11.92
CA LEU A 90 19.09 5.69 -12.48
C LEU A 90 19.15 5.93 -14.00
N THR A 91 18.06 5.66 -14.73
CA THR A 91 17.95 5.97 -16.16
C THR A 91 18.29 7.43 -16.44
N ASN A 92 17.75 8.39 -15.67
CA ASN A 92 18.02 9.81 -15.86
C ASN A 92 19.50 10.16 -15.65
N TRP A 93 20.14 9.59 -14.63
CA TRP A 93 21.57 9.79 -14.39
C TRP A 93 22.42 9.19 -15.51
N MET A 94 22.08 7.99 -16.00
CA MET A 94 22.79 7.37 -17.11
C MET A 94 22.67 8.14 -18.42
N MET A 95 21.50 8.70 -18.71
CA MET A 95 21.33 9.61 -19.85
C MET A 95 22.20 10.87 -19.70
N LYS A 96 22.23 11.46 -18.49
CA LYS A 96 23.05 12.64 -18.20
C LYS A 96 24.54 12.39 -18.36
N GLU A 97 25.01 11.19 -18.01
CA GLU A 97 26.41 10.79 -18.19
C GLU A 97 26.74 10.31 -19.62
N GLY A 98 25.77 10.34 -20.54
CA GLY A 98 25.96 10.04 -21.96
C GLY A 98 25.94 8.54 -22.30
N LEU A 99 25.37 7.69 -21.44
CA LEU A 99 25.33 6.24 -21.67
C LEU A 99 24.38 5.87 -22.83
N PHE A 100 23.28 6.60 -22.98
CA PHE A 100 22.34 6.49 -24.09
C PHE A 100 21.56 7.80 -24.27
N SER A 101 21.13 8.07 -25.50
CA SER A 101 20.22 9.18 -25.85
C SER A 101 18.91 8.62 -26.42
N LEU A 102 17.80 9.31 -26.17
CA LEU A 102 16.47 8.95 -26.69
C LEU A 102 16.33 9.27 -28.19
N ASP A 103 17.18 10.15 -28.71
CA ASP A 103 17.05 10.69 -30.07
C ASP A 103 17.58 9.72 -31.14
N GLY A 104 18.01 8.50 -30.75
CA GLY A 104 18.51 7.48 -31.66
C GLY A 104 19.84 7.84 -32.33
N THR A 105 20.41 9.02 -32.08
CA THR A 105 21.76 9.39 -32.50
C THR A 105 22.76 8.57 -31.71
N LYS A 106 23.09 7.39 -32.24
CA LYS A 106 24.29 6.67 -31.83
C LYS A 106 25.47 7.60 -32.08
N THR A 107 26.08 8.13 -31.04
CA THR A 107 27.47 8.55 -31.15
C THR A 107 28.27 7.27 -31.32
N GLU A 108 28.62 6.94 -32.57
CA GLU A 108 29.42 5.76 -32.95
C GLU A 108 30.87 5.80 -32.38
N GLU A 109 31.17 6.68 -31.42
CA GLU A 109 32.52 6.96 -30.92
C GLU A 109 32.71 6.81 -29.41
N THR A 110 31.82 6.14 -28.67
CA THR A 110 32.17 5.72 -27.31
C THR A 110 32.78 4.34 -27.35
N ALA A 111 34.12 4.27 -27.37
CA ALA A 111 34.87 3.07 -27.05
C ALA A 111 34.30 2.38 -25.80
N ASP A 112 34.48 1.06 -25.68
CA ASP A 112 33.95 0.23 -24.59
C ASP A 112 34.28 0.81 -23.18
N SER A 113 35.42 1.50 -23.07
CA SER A 113 35.83 2.27 -21.89
C SER A 113 34.92 3.45 -21.57
N GLY A 114 34.48 4.25 -22.55
CA GLY A 114 33.62 5.42 -22.34
C GLY A 114 32.21 5.05 -21.84
N VAL A 115 31.69 3.89 -22.28
CA VAL A 115 30.39 3.34 -21.83
C VAL A 115 30.49 2.84 -20.38
N GLN A 116 31.57 2.11 -20.06
CA GLN A 116 31.85 1.66 -18.70
C GLN A 116 31.96 2.87 -17.75
N ASP A 117 32.76 3.87 -18.12
CA ASP A 117 32.99 5.04 -17.30
C ASP A 117 31.69 5.85 -17.08
N ALA A 118 30.79 5.91 -18.06
CA ALA A 118 29.51 6.61 -17.94
C ALA A 118 28.56 5.94 -16.94
N SER A 119 28.43 4.60 -16.99
CA SER A 119 27.59 3.85 -16.06
C SER A 119 28.10 3.97 -14.61
N GLU A 120 29.41 3.85 -14.41
CA GLU A 120 30.05 3.98 -13.09
C GLU A 120 29.92 5.40 -12.52
N ARG A 121 30.09 6.44 -13.34
CA ARG A 121 29.84 7.84 -12.93
C ARG A 121 28.38 8.05 -12.54
N ALA A 122 27.43 7.50 -13.30
CA ALA A 122 26.00 7.62 -13.01
C ALA A 122 25.65 6.95 -11.67
N LEU A 123 26.14 5.71 -11.46
CA LEU A 123 25.95 4.97 -10.21
C LEU A 123 26.51 5.74 -9.01
N LYS A 124 27.74 6.27 -9.13
CA LYS A 124 28.35 7.07 -8.05
C LYS A 124 27.54 8.33 -7.74
N LYS A 125 27.03 9.03 -8.76
CA LYS A 125 26.26 10.27 -8.57
C LYS A 125 24.90 10.01 -7.93
N ILE A 126 24.19 8.94 -8.34
CA ILE A 126 22.91 8.60 -7.72
C ILE A 126 23.08 8.09 -6.28
N GLU A 127 24.15 7.36 -5.97
CA GLU A 127 24.47 6.94 -4.59
C GLU A 127 24.74 8.16 -3.68
N GLN A 128 25.54 9.12 -4.16
CA GLN A 128 25.79 10.37 -3.46
C GLN A 128 24.51 11.17 -3.23
N GLU A 129 23.63 11.23 -4.23
CA GLU A 129 22.37 11.94 -4.10
C GLU A 129 21.38 11.21 -3.18
N PHE A 130 21.37 9.88 -3.19
CA PHE A 130 20.61 9.07 -2.25
C PHE A 130 21.03 9.35 -0.80
N ASP A 131 22.33 9.40 -0.52
CA ASP A 131 22.82 9.70 0.82
C ASP A 131 22.43 11.13 1.23
N LYS A 132 22.63 12.14 0.35
CA LYS A 132 22.16 13.51 0.60
C LYS A 132 20.66 13.61 0.87
N LEU A 133 19.85 12.81 0.19
CA LEU A 133 18.40 12.79 0.38
C LEU A 133 17.99 12.17 1.73
N THR A 134 18.71 11.15 2.18
CA THR A 134 18.26 10.28 3.27
C THR A 134 18.99 10.50 4.61
N GLU A 135 20.21 11.04 4.58
CA GLU A 135 20.99 11.36 5.78
C GLU A 135 20.39 12.52 6.60
N PRO A 136 19.95 13.63 5.98
CA PRO A 136 19.42 14.76 6.72
C PRO A 136 17.98 14.45 7.16
N TRP A 137 17.67 14.77 8.42
CA TRP A 137 16.33 14.75 9.01
C TRP A 137 15.78 13.38 9.45
N ASN A 138 14.64 13.44 10.13
CA ASN A 138 13.89 12.28 10.61
C ASN A 138 12.70 12.03 9.67
N CYS A 139 12.99 11.68 8.42
CA CYS A 139 11.97 11.38 7.41
C CYS A 139 11.73 9.87 7.31
N THR A 140 10.59 9.49 6.73
CA THR A 140 10.34 8.10 6.34
C THR A 140 10.26 8.01 4.83
N PHE A 141 11.19 7.28 4.21
CA PHE A 141 11.22 7.09 2.76
C PHE A 141 10.70 5.71 2.38
N VAL A 142 9.84 5.66 1.37
CA VAL A 142 9.39 4.43 0.71
C VAL A 142 9.87 4.46 -0.74
N PHE A 143 11.00 3.82 -1.01
CA PHE A 143 11.56 3.73 -2.35
C PHE A 143 10.95 2.56 -3.12
N VAL A 144 10.52 2.82 -4.35
CA VAL A 144 10.04 1.80 -5.28
C VAL A 144 11.12 1.52 -6.32
N THR A 145 11.38 0.25 -6.61
CA THR A 145 12.27 -0.15 -7.71
C THR A 145 11.73 -1.36 -8.45
N ASN A 146 12.05 -1.48 -9.73
CA ASN A 146 11.85 -2.74 -10.45
C ASN A 146 12.95 -3.74 -10.09
N GLU A 147 12.60 -5.03 -10.10
CA GLU A 147 13.57 -6.12 -10.09
C GLU A 147 13.82 -6.56 -11.54
N LEU A 148 15.03 -6.33 -12.06
CA LEU A 148 15.39 -6.61 -13.46
C LEU A 148 16.37 -7.77 -13.59
N GLY A 149 17.11 -8.12 -12.53
CA GLY A 149 18.21 -9.08 -12.57
C GLY A 149 17.79 -10.55 -12.60
N SER A 150 16.49 -10.84 -12.53
CA SER A 150 15.95 -12.21 -12.52
C SER A 150 15.57 -12.75 -13.90
N GLY A 151 15.81 -11.98 -14.98
CA GLY A 151 15.50 -12.35 -16.36
C GLY A 151 16.72 -12.78 -17.17
N THR A 152 16.56 -12.90 -18.50
CA THR A 152 17.68 -13.15 -19.41
C THR A 152 18.56 -11.92 -19.54
N HIS A 153 19.88 -12.12 -19.65
CA HIS A 153 20.81 -11.02 -19.91
C HIS A 153 20.47 -10.34 -21.25
N PRO A 154 20.42 -9.00 -21.29
CA PRO A 154 20.24 -8.28 -22.55
C PRO A 154 21.36 -8.59 -23.56
N HIS A 155 21.00 -8.65 -24.84
CA HIS A 155 21.97 -8.84 -25.94
C HIS A 155 22.80 -7.58 -26.22
N ASP A 156 22.24 -6.41 -25.91
CA ASP A 156 22.88 -5.11 -26.08
C ASP A 156 23.78 -4.74 -24.88
N HIS A 157 24.96 -4.14 -25.16
CA HIS A 157 25.96 -3.83 -24.14
C HIS A 157 25.47 -2.77 -23.14
N THR A 158 24.85 -1.70 -23.64
CA THR A 158 24.29 -0.61 -22.84
C THR A 158 23.22 -1.13 -21.89
N SER A 159 22.36 -2.02 -22.39
CA SER A 159 21.30 -2.65 -21.60
C SER A 159 21.87 -3.55 -20.48
N ARG A 160 22.96 -4.29 -20.73
CA ARG A 160 23.66 -5.04 -19.68
C ARG A 160 24.21 -4.12 -18.59
N LYS A 161 24.88 -3.04 -18.98
CA LYS A 161 25.42 -2.04 -18.03
C LYS A 161 24.33 -1.40 -17.18
N PHE A 162 23.15 -1.15 -17.75
CA PHE A 162 22.00 -0.66 -17.00
C PHE A 162 21.51 -1.68 -15.97
N VAL A 163 21.31 -2.95 -16.36
CA VAL A 163 20.86 -4.00 -15.43
C VAL A 163 21.85 -4.20 -14.29
N ASP A 164 23.16 -4.24 -14.59
CA ASP A 164 24.21 -4.39 -13.59
C ASP A 164 24.18 -3.22 -12.58
N ALA A 165 24.17 -1.98 -13.07
CA ALA A 165 24.13 -0.80 -12.20
C ALA A 165 22.82 -0.70 -11.40
N GLN A 166 21.69 -1.11 -11.97
CA GLN A 166 20.42 -1.16 -11.26
C GLN A 166 20.47 -2.16 -10.11
N GLY A 167 21.07 -3.34 -10.33
CA GLY A 167 21.32 -4.33 -9.29
C GLY A 167 22.26 -3.82 -8.20
N TRP A 168 23.35 -3.14 -8.55
CA TRP A 168 24.26 -2.53 -7.59
C TRP A 168 23.59 -1.43 -6.75
N PHE A 169 22.83 -0.55 -7.40
CA PHE A 169 22.12 0.52 -6.70
C PHE A 169 21.00 -0.04 -5.80
N ALA A 170 20.26 -1.05 -6.25
CA ALA A 170 19.26 -1.73 -5.42
C ALA A 170 19.90 -2.34 -4.16
N GLN A 171 21.06 -2.99 -4.28
CA GLN A 171 21.83 -3.48 -3.13
C GLN A 171 22.30 -2.34 -2.21
N TYR A 172 22.75 -1.23 -2.79
CA TYR A 172 23.18 -0.04 -2.04
C TYR A 172 22.06 0.50 -1.14
N VAL A 173 20.86 0.64 -1.71
CA VAL A 173 19.66 1.09 -0.99
C VAL A 173 19.18 0.04 0.00
N ALA A 174 19.15 -1.24 -0.37
CA ALA A 174 18.72 -2.33 0.51
C ALA A 174 19.60 -2.45 1.77
N LYS A 175 20.91 -2.23 1.66
CA LYS A 175 21.84 -2.19 2.81
C LYS A 175 21.47 -1.11 3.82
N ARG A 176 21.04 0.07 3.34
CA ARG A 176 20.60 1.22 4.16
C ARG A 176 19.13 1.17 4.57
N SER A 177 18.34 0.30 3.92
CA SER A 177 16.92 0.13 4.21
C SER A 177 16.71 -0.59 5.54
N LYS A 178 15.77 -0.12 6.36
CA LYS A 178 15.31 -0.86 7.55
C LYS A 178 14.44 -2.05 7.14
N TYR A 179 13.61 -1.85 6.11
CA TYR A 179 12.74 -2.88 5.56
C TYR A 179 12.97 -3.06 4.06
N VAL A 180 12.98 -4.31 3.58
CA VAL A 180 13.02 -4.65 2.16
C VAL A 180 11.87 -5.60 1.88
N ILE A 181 10.98 -5.22 0.96
CA ILE A 181 9.78 -5.97 0.58
C ILE A 181 9.86 -6.28 -0.91
N HIS A 182 9.81 -7.56 -1.26
CA HIS A 182 9.72 -8.03 -2.62
C HIS A 182 8.27 -8.40 -2.97
N MET A 183 7.74 -7.79 -4.02
CA MET A 183 6.36 -7.96 -4.46
C MET A 183 6.28 -8.94 -5.62
N VAL A 184 5.46 -9.99 -5.47
CA VAL A 184 5.20 -11.02 -6.50
C VAL A 184 3.70 -11.27 -6.59
N CYS A 185 3.11 -11.11 -7.77
CA CYS A 185 1.67 -11.35 -8.00
C CYS A 185 0.75 -10.59 -7.01
N GLY A 186 1.12 -9.38 -6.58
CA GLY A 186 0.39 -8.61 -5.59
C GLY A 186 0.68 -8.97 -4.12
N CYS A 187 1.47 -10.02 -3.88
CA CYS A 187 1.80 -10.51 -2.54
C CYS A 187 3.15 -9.94 -2.06
N PRO A 188 3.22 -9.39 -0.83
CA PRO A 188 4.47 -8.94 -0.23
C PRO A 188 5.28 -10.10 0.38
N ASN A 189 6.57 -10.14 0.08
CA ASN A 189 7.56 -11.01 0.72
C ASN A 189 8.63 -10.16 1.40
N VAL A 190 8.67 -10.15 2.74
CA VAL A 190 9.60 -9.31 3.51
C VAL A 190 10.98 -10.00 3.57
N LEU A 191 11.97 -9.40 2.92
CA LEU A 191 13.35 -9.91 2.84
C LEU A 191 14.26 -9.36 3.95
N LYS A 192 13.98 -8.15 4.43
CA LYS A 192 14.74 -7.47 5.50
C LYS A 192 13.79 -6.71 6.41
N GLY A 193 14.08 -6.74 7.71
CA GLY A 193 13.26 -6.15 8.78
C GLY A 193 13.20 -7.13 9.96
N PRO A 194 12.63 -6.74 11.12
CA PRO A 194 12.42 -7.66 12.23
C PRO A 194 11.60 -8.86 11.71
N PRO A 195 11.95 -10.10 12.11
CA PRO A 195 11.51 -11.32 11.45
C PRO A 195 9.99 -11.35 11.33
N SER A 196 9.50 -11.41 10.09
CA SER A 196 8.24 -12.08 9.80
C SER A 196 8.42 -13.55 10.16
N ALA A 197 7.53 -14.11 10.98
CA ALA A 197 7.46 -15.56 11.15
C ALA A 197 7.46 -16.25 9.76
N PRO A 198 8.19 -17.37 9.59
CA PRO A 198 8.39 -17.97 8.28
C PRO A 198 7.06 -18.50 7.72
N GLY A 199 6.74 -18.15 6.47
CA GLY A 199 5.81 -18.94 5.65
C GLY A 199 6.46 -20.26 5.21
N PRO A 200 5.74 -21.23 4.60
CA PRO A 200 4.53 -21.06 3.78
C PRO A 200 3.35 -21.98 4.20
N PHE A 201 2.09 -21.57 3.97
CA PHE A 201 0.86 -22.31 4.36
C PHE A 201 0.61 -22.53 5.86
N SER A 202 0.33 -21.45 6.61
CA SER A 202 -0.71 -21.37 7.67
C SER A 202 -0.44 -20.19 8.59
N PRO A 203 -1.43 -19.36 8.93
CA PRO A 203 -1.43 -18.69 10.21
C PRO A 203 -1.88 -19.72 11.25
N THR A 204 -0.99 -20.61 11.68
CA THR A 204 -1.25 -21.32 12.94
C THR A 204 -0.92 -20.35 14.05
N LEU A 205 -1.96 -19.70 14.56
CA LEU A 205 -2.01 -18.79 15.72
C LEU A 205 -1.49 -19.42 17.05
N SER A 206 -0.74 -20.52 16.99
CA SER A 206 -0.49 -21.43 18.11
C SER A 206 0.90 -21.28 18.75
N LEU A 207 1.92 -20.78 18.04
CA LEU A 207 3.30 -20.78 18.56
C LEU A 207 3.75 -19.51 19.28
N ALA A 208 2.95 -18.43 19.27
CA ALA A 208 3.26 -17.21 20.03
C ALA A 208 2.74 -17.24 21.48
N VAL A 209 1.97 -18.27 21.88
CA VAL A 209 1.40 -18.39 23.24
C VAL A 209 2.21 -19.34 24.13
N SER A 210 3.13 -20.13 23.59
CA SER A 210 3.97 -21.04 24.38
C SER A 210 5.37 -20.49 24.59
N ASN A 211 5.51 -19.47 25.46
CA ASN A 211 6.66 -19.26 26.37
C ASN A 211 6.78 -17.78 26.79
N SER A 212 5.80 -17.28 27.53
CA SER A 212 6.07 -16.29 28.57
C SER A 212 4.94 -16.28 29.58
N GLY A 213 5.23 -16.80 30.78
CA GLY A 213 4.53 -16.34 31.96
C GLY A 213 4.74 -14.82 32.04
N GLY A 214 3.64 -14.07 31.89
CA GLY A 214 3.63 -12.62 31.80
C GLY A 214 3.50 -12.13 30.35
N LEU A 215 2.29 -11.75 29.94
CA LEU A 215 2.06 -11.10 28.65
C LEU A 215 2.80 -9.76 28.62
N ALA A 216 3.96 -9.71 27.99
CA ALA A 216 4.54 -8.45 27.55
C ALA A 216 3.57 -7.80 26.55
N SER A 217 3.29 -6.51 26.71
CA SER A 217 2.49 -5.76 25.73
C SER A 217 3.15 -5.84 24.36
N PRO A 218 2.39 -5.99 23.27
CA PRO A 218 2.94 -6.03 21.92
C PRO A 218 3.74 -4.75 21.66
N THR A 219 4.88 -4.90 21.00
CA THR A 219 5.70 -3.77 20.55
C THR A 219 4.94 -2.94 19.51
N ILE A 220 5.30 -1.66 19.36
CA ILE A 220 4.70 -0.76 18.35
C ILE A 220 4.82 -1.35 16.94
N ASP A 221 5.91 -2.05 16.64
CA ASP A 221 6.15 -2.70 15.35
C ASP A 221 5.23 -3.91 15.12
N GLU A 222 4.92 -4.69 16.16
CA GLU A 222 3.96 -5.79 16.09
C GLU A 222 2.52 -5.29 15.93
N ALA A 223 2.15 -4.22 16.63
CA ALA A 223 0.86 -3.55 16.46
C ALA A 223 0.70 -3.04 15.01
N ASN A 224 1.71 -2.36 14.48
CA ASN A 224 1.70 -1.86 13.10
C ASN A 224 1.59 -2.98 12.05
N ARG A 225 2.26 -4.12 12.27
CA ARG A 225 2.12 -5.30 11.39
C ARG A 225 0.70 -5.88 11.44
N ALA A 226 0.14 -6.01 12.64
CA ALA A 226 -1.21 -6.51 12.82
C ALA A 226 -2.23 -5.60 12.11
N ASP A 227 -2.04 -4.28 12.19
CA ASP A 227 -2.89 -3.30 11.50
C ASP A 227 -2.77 -3.36 9.98
N MET A 228 -1.56 -3.50 9.43
CA MET A 228 -1.37 -3.72 7.99
C MET A 228 -2.04 -5.02 7.51
N LEU A 229 -1.87 -6.11 8.25
CA LEU A 229 -2.52 -7.38 7.94
C LEU A 229 -4.04 -7.26 8.01
N ASN A 230 -4.54 -6.57 9.03
CA ASN A 230 -5.95 -6.27 9.20
C ASN A 230 -6.52 -5.49 8.01
N HIS A 231 -5.81 -4.47 7.53
CA HIS A 231 -6.21 -3.70 6.35
C HIS A 231 -6.27 -4.57 5.09
N TYR A 232 -5.20 -5.33 4.84
CA TYR A 232 -5.13 -6.23 3.68
C TYR A 232 -6.24 -7.28 3.67
N LEU A 233 -6.45 -7.97 4.80
CA LEU A 233 -7.51 -8.98 4.93
C LEU A 233 -8.92 -8.39 4.85
N SER A 234 -9.09 -7.08 5.06
CA SER A 234 -10.39 -6.40 4.89
C SER A 234 -10.69 -6.07 3.42
N LYS A 235 -9.68 -6.06 2.54
CA LYS A 235 -9.83 -5.77 1.10
C LYS A 235 -10.07 -7.03 0.25
N ARG A 236 -10.10 -8.21 0.87
CA ARG A 236 -10.36 -9.46 0.15
C ARG A 236 -11.80 -9.50 -0.37
N ASP A 237 -12.01 -10.28 -1.43
CA ASP A 237 -13.35 -10.58 -1.89
C ASP A 237 -14.12 -11.41 -0.85
N ILE A 238 -15.38 -11.04 -0.62
CA ILE A 238 -16.31 -11.76 0.23
C ILE A 238 -17.68 -11.76 -0.44
N ALA A 239 -18.22 -12.95 -0.67
CA ALA A 239 -19.57 -13.07 -1.19
C ALA A 239 -20.56 -12.48 -0.17
N MET A 240 -21.41 -11.56 -0.62
CA MET A 240 -22.49 -11.02 0.21
C MET A 240 -23.45 -12.12 0.63
N ASP A 241 -24.03 -11.99 1.82
CA ASP A 241 -25.10 -12.89 2.25
C ASP A 241 -26.34 -12.65 1.39
N PRO A 242 -26.93 -13.68 0.75
CA PRO A 242 -28.15 -13.52 -0.05
C PRO A 242 -29.35 -13.05 0.75
N LYS A 243 -29.27 -13.07 2.08
CA LYS A 243 -30.35 -12.68 2.97
C LYS A 243 -30.30 -11.20 3.33
N GLY A 244 -29.14 -10.53 3.23
CA GLY A 244 -29.01 -9.13 3.60
C GLY A 244 -27.61 -8.72 4.04
N TYR A 245 -27.49 -7.49 4.50
CA TYR A 245 -26.23 -6.89 4.95
C TYR A 245 -26.44 -5.94 6.14
N PHE A 246 -25.35 -5.57 6.79
CA PHE A 246 -25.35 -4.70 7.97
C PHE A 246 -24.61 -3.40 7.70
N LYS A 247 -25.24 -2.27 7.98
CA LYS A 247 -24.54 -0.99 8.02
C LYS A 247 -24.26 -0.57 9.45
N LEU A 248 -23.00 -0.31 9.73
CA LEU A 248 -22.52 0.24 11.00
C LEU A 248 -22.17 1.71 10.82
N LYS A 249 -22.56 2.53 11.80
CA LYS A 249 -22.18 3.94 11.87
C LYS A 249 -22.12 4.41 13.31
N ILE A 250 -21.55 5.58 13.52
CA ILE A 250 -21.62 6.29 14.81
C ILE A 250 -22.75 7.32 14.75
N ASP A 251 -23.55 7.37 15.81
CA ASP A 251 -24.43 8.49 16.13
C ASP A 251 -23.72 9.35 17.18
N THR A 252 -23.12 10.45 16.73
CA THR A 252 -22.34 11.36 17.57
C THR A 252 -23.21 12.18 18.53
N GLU A 253 -24.47 12.45 18.18
CA GLU A 253 -25.38 13.22 19.04
C GLU A 253 -25.79 12.39 20.26
N LYS A 254 -26.04 11.10 20.04
CA LYS A 254 -26.42 10.16 21.10
C LYS A 254 -25.23 9.44 21.74
N ASN A 255 -24.03 9.65 21.21
CA ASN A 255 -22.79 9.01 21.64
C ASN A 255 -22.91 7.46 21.69
N VAL A 256 -23.40 6.87 20.59
CA VAL A 256 -23.61 5.42 20.44
C VAL A 256 -23.15 4.91 19.09
N ILE A 257 -22.85 3.61 19.05
CA ILE A 257 -22.67 2.84 17.82
C ILE A 257 -24.04 2.36 17.36
N GLN A 258 -24.32 2.48 16.07
CA GLN A 258 -25.56 2.03 15.46
C GLN A 258 -25.26 0.94 14.42
N ALA A 259 -25.97 -0.19 14.50
CA ALA A 259 -26.04 -1.17 13.42
C ALA A 259 -27.44 -1.17 12.82
N SER A 260 -27.53 -1.38 11.51
CA SER A 260 -28.80 -1.51 10.81
C SER A 260 -28.74 -2.68 9.84
N TYR A 261 -29.76 -3.52 9.86
CA TYR A 261 -29.87 -4.66 8.97
C TYR A 261 -30.82 -4.36 7.82
N HIS A 262 -30.40 -4.69 6.61
CA HIS A 262 -31.11 -4.48 5.36
C HIS A 262 -31.22 -5.82 4.63
N SER A 263 -32.43 -6.22 4.25
CA SER A 263 -32.60 -7.39 3.37
C SER A 263 -32.25 -7.03 1.94
N CYS A 264 -31.81 -8.02 1.18
CA CYS A 264 -31.62 -7.89 -0.26
C CYS A 264 -32.14 -9.13 -0.99
N ILE A 265 -32.33 -8.98 -2.29
CA ILE A 265 -32.62 -10.07 -3.22
C ILE A 265 -31.46 -10.10 -4.22
N ILE A 266 -30.91 -11.29 -4.47
CA ILE A 266 -29.87 -11.51 -5.48
C ILE A 266 -30.50 -12.21 -6.68
N ASN A 267 -30.32 -11.64 -7.88
CA ASN A 267 -30.77 -12.29 -9.11
C ASN A 267 -29.76 -13.35 -9.61
N GLU A 268 -30.12 -14.11 -10.64
CA GLU A 268 -29.25 -15.14 -11.24
C GLU A 268 -27.93 -14.59 -11.81
N LYS A 269 -27.85 -13.27 -12.06
CA LYS A 269 -26.65 -12.58 -12.55
C LYS A 269 -25.75 -12.06 -11.41
N GLY A 270 -26.17 -12.22 -10.15
CA GLY A 270 -25.46 -11.70 -8.98
C GLY A 270 -25.71 -10.22 -8.66
N ASP A 271 -26.70 -9.58 -9.31
CA ASP A 271 -27.09 -8.22 -8.99
C ASP A 271 -27.97 -8.18 -7.73
N PHE A 272 -27.79 -7.13 -6.94
CA PHE A 272 -28.49 -6.92 -5.68
C PHE A 272 -29.66 -5.95 -5.84
N PHE A 273 -30.79 -6.29 -5.24
CA PHE A 273 -31.99 -5.47 -5.20
C PHE A 273 -32.53 -5.35 -3.78
N ASP A 274 -33.23 -4.26 -3.49
CA ASP A 274 -34.07 -4.17 -2.30
C ASP A 274 -35.37 -4.98 -2.48
N LEU A 275 -36.22 -5.00 -1.45
CA LEU A 275 -37.49 -5.71 -1.49
C LEU A 275 -38.52 -5.09 -2.45
N ASP A 276 -38.32 -3.84 -2.84
CA ASP A 276 -39.18 -3.10 -3.77
C ASP A 276 -38.70 -3.27 -5.24
N GLY A 277 -37.61 -4.00 -5.47
CA GLY A 277 -37.04 -4.27 -6.79
C GLY A 277 -36.10 -3.18 -7.32
N ASN A 278 -35.68 -2.23 -6.48
CA ASN A 278 -34.67 -1.24 -6.86
C ASN A 278 -33.27 -1.82 -6.71
N ARG A 279 -32.40 -1.55 -7.69
CA ARG A 279 -31.01 -2.04 -7.67
C ARG A 279 -30.20 -1.34 -6.57
N LEU A 280 -29.49 -2.13 -5.77
CA LEU A 280 -28.61 -1.64 -4.72
C LEU A 280 -27.22 -1.33 -5.27
N HIS A 281 -26.65 -0.22 -4.83
CA HIS A 281 -25.31 0.24 -5.19
C HIS A 281 -24.48 0.50 -3.92
N CYS A 282 -23.18 0.16 -3.94
CA CYS A 282 -22.28 0.33 -2.80
C CYS A 282 -22.16 1.78 -2.27
N HIS A 283 -22.40 2.77 -3.12
CA HIS A 283 -22.32 4.20 -2.76
C HIS A 283 -23.66 4.94 -2.90
N GLY A 284 -24.78 4.20 -2.86
CA GLY A 284 -26.13 4.76 -3.00
C GLY A 284 -26.85 5.02 -1.69
N LYS A 285 -28.10 5.50 -1.80
CA LYS A 285 -29.00 5.62 -0.66
C LYS A 285 -29.39 4.22 -0.15
N SER A 286 -29.26 4.06 1.16
CA SER A 286 -29.87 2.98 1.96
C SER A 286 -31.35 2.75 1.63
N PRO A 287 -31.88 1.58 1.24
CA PRO A 287 -33.27 1.28 1.59
C PRO A 287 -33.49 1.47 3.11
N GLU A 288 -34.75 1.59 3.52
CA GLU A 288 -35.08 1.65 4.95
C GLU A 288 -34.65 0.33 5.63
N PRO A 289 -33.96 0.40 6.77
CA PRO A 289 -33.52 -0.79 7.47
C PRO A 289 -34.71 -1.56 8.05
N ILE A 290 -34.65 -2.88 7.97
CA ILE A 290 -35.63 -3.76 8.62
C ILE A 290 -35.53 -3.64 10.13
N LYS A 291 -34.30 -3.50 10.64
CA LYS A 291 -34.04 -3.36 12.06
C LYS A 291 -32.82 -2.52 12.33
N VAL A 292 -32.88 -1.76 13.42
CA VAL A 292 -31.81 -0.87 13.89
C VAL A 292 -31.52 -1.17 15.35
N TRP A 293 -30.24 -1.19 15.69
CA TRP A 293 -29.75 -1.31 17.05
C TRP A 293 -28.85 -0.12 17.38
N SER A 294 -28.89 0.31 18.64
CA SER A 294 -28.01 1.32 19.19
C SER A 294 -27.41 0.80 20.49
N ALA A 295 -26.10 0.95 20.63
CA ALA A 295 -25.35 0.43 21.76
C ALA A 295 -24.14 1.31 22.07
N ARG A 296 -23.70 1.31 23.33
CA ARG A 296 -22.55 2.09 23.79
C ARG A 296 -21.23 1.37 23.56
N THR A 297 -21.27 0.04 23.52
CA THR A 297 -20.08 -0.81 23.32
C THR A 297 -20.27 -1.82 22.20
N ALA A 298 -19.18 -2.30 21.61
CA ALA A 298 -19.24 -3.36 20.61
C ALA A 298 -19.83 -4.66 21.18
N LYS A 299 -19.56 -4.96 22.46
CA LYS A 299 -20.10 -6.13 23.15
C LYS A 299 -21.62 -6.03 23.31
N GLU A 300 -22.12 -4.88 23.76
CA GLU A 300 -23.56 -4.63 23.87
C GLU A 300 -24.25 -4.77 22.51
N LEU A 301 -23.67 -4.20 21.45
CA LEU A 301 -24.21 -4.30 20.10
C LEU A 301 -24.30 -5.75 19.60
N THR A 302 -23.18 -6.49 19.71
CA THR A 302 -23.10 -7.88 19.24
C THR A 302 -24.03 -8.80 20.01
N MET A 303 -24.21 -8.62 21.32
CA MET A 303 -25.22 -9.37 22.08
C MET A 303 -26.63 -9.08 21.58
N GLN A 304 -26.98 -7.81 21.35
CA GLN A 304 -28.30 -7.44 20.84
C GLN A 304 -28.59 -8.04 19.45
N VAL A 305 -27.57 -8.13 18.59
CA VAL A 305 -27.73 -8.67 17.23
C VAL A 305 -27.63 -10.18 17.20
N LEU A 306 -26.65 -10.81 17.86
CA LEU A 306 -26.36 -12.24 17.68
C LEU A 306 -27.09 -13.14 18.69
N GLU A 307 -27.41 -12.62 19.88
CA GLU A 307 -28.03 -13.41 20.95
C GLU A 307 -29.51 -13.06 21.14
N HIS A 308 -29.88 -11.77 21.06
CA HIS A 308 -31.24 -11.31 21.36
C HIS A 308 -32.14 -11.12 20.13
N TRP A 309 -31.60 -11.25 18.91
CA TRP A 309 -32.41 -11.18 17.70
C TRP A 309 -32.68 -12.59 17.15
N GLU A 310 -33.92 -13.03 17.25
CA GLU A 310 -34.34 -14.38 16.85
C GLU A 310 -33.99 -14.76 15.40
N MET A 311 -33.90 -13.77 14.51
CA MET A 311 -33.55 -13.99 13.10
C MET A 311 -32.04 -14.12 12.86
N ALA A 312 -31.18 -13.79 13.83
CA ALA A 312 -29.74 -13.77 13.65
C ALA A 312 -29.19 -15.09 13.13
N ALA A 313 -29.59 -16.22 13.73
CA ALA A 313 -29.18 -17.55 13.29
C ALA A 313 -29.65 -17.90 11.86
N LYS A 314 -30.69 -17.21 11.37
CA LYS A 314 -31.22 -17.42 10.02
C LYS A 314 -30.54 -16.53 8.98
N VAL A 315 -30.01 -15.37 9.36
CA VAL A 315 -29.52 -14.34 8.41
C VAL A 315 -28.05 -13.98 8.57
N VAL A 316 -27.40 -14.50 9.61
CA VAL A 316 -25.98 -14.22 9.91
C VAL A 316 -25.21 -15.53 9.87
N SER A 317 -24.36 -15.70 8.85
CA SER A 317 -23.36 -16.78 8.86
C SER A 317 -22.31 -16.54 9.94
N VAL A 318 -21.62 -17.59 10.40
CA VAL A 318 -20.52 -17.46 11.37
C VAL A 318 -19.42 -16.50 10.88
N GLY A 319 -19.14 -16.51 9.57
CA GLY A 319 -18.19 -15.58 8.95
C GLY A 319 -18.66 -14.13 9.01
N HIS A 320 -19.95 -13.88 8.70
CA HIS A 320 -20.55 -12.55 8.79
C HIS A 320 -20.66 -12.05 10.23
N GLY A 321 -20.98 -12.93 11.20
CA GLY A 321 -20.99 -12.58 12.62
C GLY A 321 -19.62 -12.19 13.15
N SER A 322 -18.55 -12.87 12.70
CA SER A 322 -17.17 -12.51 13.02
C SER A 322 -16.82 -11.12 12.47
N TYR A 323 -17.26 -10.79 11.26
CA TYR A 323 -17.02 -9.49 10.65
C TYR A 323 -17.81 -8.38 11.37
N LEU A 324 -19.10 -8.62 11.67
CA LEU A 324 -19.94 -7.70 12.44
C LEU A 324 -19.30 -7.34 13.78
N GLY A 325 -18.79 -8.33 14.52
CA GLY A 325 -18.12 -8.08 15.81
C GLY A 325 -16.88 -7.20 15.67
N ARG A 326 -16.09 -7.42 14.62
CA ARG A 326 -14.89 -6.62 14.34
C ARG A 326 -15.22 -5.18 13.96
N GLU A 327 -16.17 -4.97 13.06
CA GLU A 327 -16.58 -3.64 12.66
C GLU A 327 -17.26 -2.89 13.83
N ALA A 328 -17.96 -3.60 14.72
CA ALA A 328 -18.47 -3.02 15.96
C ALA A 328 -17.33 -2.51 16.88
N GLN A 329 -16.23 -3.26 17.02
CA GLN A 329 -15.05 -2.83 17.80
C GLN A 329 -14.36 -1.60 17.20
N LYS A 330 -14.27 -1.53 15.86
CA LYS A 330 -13.74 -0.35 15.17
C LYS A 330 -14.64 0.87 15.37
N ALA A 331 -15.95 0.68 15.26
CA ALA A 331 -16.93 1.74 15.51
C ALA A 331 -16.86 2.24 16.97
N GLU A 332 -16.70 1.34 17.94
CA GLU A 332 -16.48 1.69 19.35
C GLU A 332 -15.20 2.51 19.54
N THR A 333 -14.10 2.07 18.94
CA THR A 333 -12.82 2.79 18.99
C THR A 333 -12.93 4.17 18.36
N ALA A 334 -13.62 4.29 17.22
CA ALA A 334 -13.86 5.55 16.55
C ALA A 334 -14.76 6.49 17.38
N LEU A 335 -15.80 5.96 18.03
CA LEU A 335 -16.66 6.71 18.94
C LEU A 335 -15.83 7.36 20.06
N TYR A 336 -14.99 6.57 20.75
CA TYR A 336 -14.18 7.06 21.87
C TYR A 336 -13.01 7.96 21.44
N SER A 337 -12.56 7.86 20.19
CA SER A 337 -11.51 8.71 19.64
C SER A 337 -12.04 9.95 18.90
N GLY A 338 -13.36 10.15 18.85
CA GLY A 338 -13.99 11.29 18.18
C GLY A 338 -13.88 11.24 16.65
N LYS A 339 -13.61 10.07 16.07
CA LYS A 339 -13.51 9.87 14.61
C LYS A 339 -14.87 9.47 14.03
N THR A 340 -15.13 9.89 12.79
CA THR A 340 -16.28 9.39 12.03
C THR A 340 -16.04 7.93 11.63
N TYR A 341 -17.11 7.13 11.63
CA TYR A 341 -17.04 5.76 11.15
C TYR A 341 -18.36 5.37 10.48
N ARG A 342 -18.23 4.75 9.31
CA ARG A 342 -19.34 4.16 8.54
C ARG A 342 -18.80 2.98 7.74
N GLN A 343 -19.46 1.83 7.85
CA GLN A 343 -19.10 0.63 7.13
C GLN A 343 -20.36 -0.14 6.73
N ASP A 344 -20.41 -0.58 5.48
CA ASP A 344 -21.45 -1.46 4.93
C ASP A 344 -21.04 -2.95 5.01
#